data_AF-A0A831REU3-F1
#
_entry.id   AF-A0A831REU3-F1
#
_cell.length_a   1.000
_cell.length_b   1.000
_cell.length_c   1.000
_cell.angle_alpha   90.00
_cell.angle_beta   90.00
_cell.angle_gamma   90.00
#
_symmetry.space_group_name_H-M   'P 1'
#
loop_
_entity.id
_entity.type
_entity.pdbx_description
1 polymer ?
#
loop_
_entity_poly.entity_id
_entity_poly.type
_entity_poly.pdbx_seq_one_letter_code
_entity_poly.pdbx_strand_id
1 'polypeptide(L)'
;MTNKILLAVLCIGLAACQTNQVRTSNPMAEESKDHGDFVAFGLQGVDFEYAARRAVDQFLESGWFQRQPDREWVVMMGEVVNDTTFNIDTASMTSRMKQYLVRTGRFAFTAAVGQEATRTVQDYRQLKKSRL
;
A
#
# COMPACT_ATOMS: atom_id res chain seq x y z
N MET A 1 37.70 -39.32 23.93
CA MET A 1 37.60 -37.91 23.46
C MET A 1 36.98 -37.80 22.07
N THR A 2 37.25 -38.73 21.16
CA THR A 2 36.73 -38.80 19.77
C THR A 2 35.20 -38.79 19.64
N ASN A 3 34.46 -39.50 20.50
CA ASN A 3 32.99 -39.55 20.40
C ASN A 3 32.30 -38.20 20.73
N LYS A 4 32.92 -37.37 21.58
CA LYS A 4 32.41 -36.03 21.93
C LYS A 4 32.62 -35.03 20.78
N ILE A 5 33.70 -35.20 20.00
CA ILE A 5 34.00 -34.37 18.83
C ILE A 5 33.05 -34.69 17.68
N LEU A 6 32.76 -35.98 17.45
CA LEU A 6 31.82 -36.42 16.41
C LEU A 6 30.40 -35.87 16.63
N LEU A 7 29.93 -35.88 17.90
CA LEU A 7 28.61 -35.36 18.27
C LEU A 7 28.51 -33.83 18.08
N ALA A 8 29.58 -33.09 18.40
CA ALA A 8 29.61 -31.64 18.24
C ALA A 8 29.56 -31.22 16.76
N VAL A 9 30.25 -31.95 15.88
CA VAL A 9 30.23 -31.69 14.42
C VAL A 9 28.85 -31.97 13.82
N LEU A 10 28.15 -33.01 14.30
CA LEU A 10 26.79 -33.33 13.87
C LEU A 10 25.78 -32.24 14.26
N CYS A 11 25.89 -31.67 15.46
CA CYS A 11 25.02 -30.59 15.92
C CYS A 11 25.24 -29.27 15.15
N ILE A 12 26.48 -28.97 14.74
CA ILE A 12 26.79 -27.78 13.94
C ILE A 12 26.25 -27.94 12.51
N GLY A 13 26.29 -29.16 11.94
CA GLY A 13 25.72 -29.45 10.62
C GLY A 13 24.20 -29.26 10.54
N LEU A 14 23.47 -29.52 11.63
CA LEU A 14 22.01 -29.35 11.69
C LEU A 14 21.56 -27.89 11.87
N ALA A 15 22.41 -27.02 12.41
CA ALA A 15 22.09 -25.59 12.57
C ALA A 15 22.29 -24.76 11.28
N ALA A 16 22.95 -25.32 10.26
CA ALA A 16 23.23 -24.63 9.00
C ALA A 16 22.02 -24.54 8.05
N CYS A 17 20.90 -25.21 8.36
CA CYS A 17 19.64 -25.13 7.60
C CYS A 17 18.69 -24.04 8.10
N GLN A 18 19.20 -22.96 8.71
CA GLN A 18 18.35 -21.81 9.01
C GLN A 18 17.94 -21.12 7.70
N THR A 19 16.66 -21.18 7.40
CA THR A 19 16.02 -20.44 6.32
C THR A 19 16.25 -18.94 6.56
N ASN A 20 16.74 -18.24 5.54
CA ASN A 20 16.90 -16.79 5.61
C ASN A 20 15.54 -16.16 5.85
N GLN A 21 15.33 -15.57 7.03
CA GLN A 21 14.12 -14.80 7.30
C GLN A 21 14.13 -13.57 6.41
N VAL A 22 13.21 -13.52 5.46
CA VAL A 22 13.04 -12.34 4.63
C VAL A 22 12.37 -11.26 5.47
N ARG A 23 13.01 -10.08 5.54
CA ARG A 23 12.51 -8.96 6.34
C ARG A 23 11.71 -8.02 5.44
N THR A 24 10.47 -7.76 5.84
CA THR A 24 9.59 -6.77 5.24
C THR A 24 9.37 -5.60 6.20
N SER A 25 9.14 -4.42 5.65
CA SER A 25 8.67 -3.26 6.41
C SER A 25 7.15 -3.28 6.64
N ASN A 26 6.42 -4.15 5.93
CA ASN A 26 5.00 -4.37 6.12
C ASN A 26 4.77 -5.52 7.12
N PRO A 27 4.32 -5.23 8.35
CA PRO A 27 4.06 -6.28 9.34
C PRO A 27 2.90 -7.22 8.96
N MET A 28 2.10 -6.86 7.94
CA MET A 28 0.97 -7.65 7.45
C MET A 28 1.29 -8.42 6.15
N ALA A 29 2.56 -8.54 5.77
CA ALA A 29 2.92 -9.18 4.52
C ALA A 29 2.57 -10.68 4.46
N GLU A 30 2.44 -11.34 5.60
CA GLU A 30 2.02 -12.76 5.69
C GLU A 30 0.51 -12.95 5.41
N GLU A 31 -0.29 -11.88 5.43
CA GLU A 31 -1.74 -11.92 5.15
C GLU A 31 -2.07 -11.86 3.65
N SER A 32 -1.07 -12.05 2.79
CA SER A 32 -1.29 -12.01 1.35
C SER A 32 -2.24 -13.12 0.89
N LYS A 33 -3.12 -12.77 -0.07
CA LYS A 33 -4.11 -13.71 -0.62
C LYS A 33 -3.48 -14.72 -1.58
N ASP A 34 -2.24 -14.49 -2.01
CA ASP A 34 -1.47 -15.41 -2.82
C ASP A 34 -0.74 -16.41 -1.90
N HIS A 35 -1.48 -17.44 -1.49
CA HIS A 35 -1.02 -18.75 -1.03
C HIS A 35 0.38 -18.82 -0.38
N GLY A 36 0.46 -18.53 0.92
CA GLY A 36 1.38 -19.17 1.88
C GLY A 36 2.89 -18.93 1.72
N ASP A 37 3.34 -18.33 0.62
CA ASP A 37 4.74 -17.97 0.40
C ASP A 37 4.88 -16.45 0.32
N PHE A 38 5.65 -15.93 1.27
CA PHE A 38 6.19 -14.59 1.19
C PHE A 38 6.97 -14.45 -0.13
N VAL A 39 6.44 -13.70 -1.11
CA VAL A 39 7.18 -13.44 -2.35
C VAL A 39 8.25 -12.41 -2.03
N ALA A 40 9.44 -12.92 -1.70
CA ALA A 40 10.58 -12.15 -1.23
C ALA A 40 11.04 -11.02 -2.17
N PHE A 41 10.63 -11.08 -3.44
CA PHE A 41 11.11 -10.21 -4.50
C PHE A 41 10.01 -9.42 -5.20
N GLY A 42 8.80 -9.32 -4.62
CA GLY A 42 7.66 -8.65 -5.24
C GLY A 42 6.87 -7.75 -4.28
N LEU A 43 6.29 -6.68 -4.83
CA LEU A 43 5.27 -5.88 -4.14
C LEU A 43 3.91 -6.53 -4.35
N GLN A 44 3.17 -6.73 -3.27
CA GLN A 44 1.86 -7.36 -3.30
C GLN A 44 0.74 -6.38 -2.92
N GLY A 45 -0.51 -6.78 -3.15
CA GLY A 45 -1.68 -5.98 -2.80
C GLY A 45 -1.74 -5.59 -1.32
N VAL A 46 -1.26 -6.46 -0.43
CA VAL A 46 -1.20 -6.20 1.03
C VAL A 46 -0.19 -5.10 1.38
N ASP A 47 0.90 -4.97 0.63
CA ASP A 47 1.89 -3.92 0.83
C ASP A 47 1.31 -2.56 0.45
N PHE A 48 0.60 -2.50 -0.67
CA PHE A 48 -0.08 -1.28 -1.10
C PHE A 48 -1.23 -0.90 -0.17
N GLU A 49 -1.94 -1.89 0.38
CA GLU A 49 -2.98 -1.64 1.38
C GLU A 49 -2.40 -1.04 2.67
N TYR A 50 -1.33 -1.65 3.18
CA TYR A 50 -0.63 -1.16 4.35
C TYR A 50 -0.04 0.23 4.13
N ALA A 51 0.61 0.47 2.99
CA ALA A 51 1.19 1.77 2.64
C ALA A 51 0.12 2.87 2.54
N ALA A 52 -1.01 2.60 1.87
CA ALA A 52 -2.12 3.55 1.77
C ALA A 52 -2.68 3.92 3.15
N ARG A 53 -2.90 2.92 4.02
CA ARG A 53 -3.39 3.15 5.38
C ARG A 53 -2.39 3.99 6.17
N ARG A 54 -1.11 3.60 6.17
CA ARG A 54 -0.09 4.28 6.95
C ARG A 54 0.09 5.73 6.51
N ALA A 55 0.02 6.02 5.21
CA ALA A 55 0.08 7.39 4.69
C ALA A 55 -1.09 8.24 5.20
N VAL A 56 -2.31 7.68 5.21
CA VAL A 56 -3.49 8.36 5.77
C VAL A 56 -3.34 8.57 7.28
N ASP A 57 -2.87 7.58 8.03
CA ASP A 57 -2.66 7.70 9.47
C ASP A 57 -1.65 8.82 9.78
N GLN A 58 -0.51 8.86 9.07
CA GLN A 58 0.49 9.93 9.22
C GLN A 58 -0.07 11.31 8.89
N PHE A 59 -0.89 11.40 7.84
CA PHE A 59 -1.57 12.63 7.46
C PHE A 59 -2.52 13.11 8.56
N LEU A 60 -3.26 12.20 9.20
CA LEU A 60 -4.17 12.52 10.29
C LEU A 60 -3.42 12.84 11.60
N GLU A 61 -2.29 12.21 11.84
CA GLU A 61 -1.37 12.46 12.97
C GLU A 61 -0.67 13.82 12.88
N SER A 62 -0.51 14.37 11.67
CA SER A 62 0.21 15.64 11.42
C SER A 62 -0.34 16.86 12.17
N GLY A 63 -1.58 16.79 12.68
CA GLY A 63 -2.21 17.86 13.45
C GLY A 63 -2.65 19.07 12.60
N TRP A 64 -2.49 19.04 11.28
CA TRP A 64 -2.88 20.13 10.38
C TRP A 64 -4.41 20.30 10.29
N PHE A 65 -5.16 19.27 10.64
CA PHE A 65 -6.62 19.25 10.62
C PHE A 65 -7.16 19.46 12.03
N GLN A 66 -7.28 20.73 12.46
CA GLN A 66 -7.97 21.05 13.70
C GLN A 66 -9.47 20.77 13.55
N ARG A 67 -9.99 19.97 14.46
CA ARG A 67 -11.35 19.41 14.45
C ARG A 67 -12.39 20.53 14.63
N GLN A 68 -13.09 20.90 13.57
CA GLN A 68 -14.46 21.41 13.72
C GLN A 68 -15.36 20.18 13.84
N PRO A 69 -15.96 19.90 15.01
CA PRO A 69 -16.66 18.65 15.28
C PRO A 69 -17.84 18.37 14.34
N ASP A 70 -18.38 19.40 13.67
CA ASP A 70 -19.65 19.31 12.95
C ASP A 70 -19.53 19.57 11.44
N ARG A 71 -18.32 19.60 10.86
CA ARG A 71 -18.14 19.86 9.42
C ARG A 71 -17.16 18.91 8.76
N GLU A 72 -17.61 18.29 7.67
CA GLU A 72 -16.76 17.53 6.77
C GLU A 72 -15.84 18.46 5.97
N TRP A 73 -14.60 18.04 5.77
CA TRP A 73 -13.65 18.69 4.88
C TRP A 73 -13.94 18.28 3.44
N VAL A 74 -14.39 19.22 2.61
CA VAL A 74 -14.49 19.02 1.17
C VAL A 74 -13.12 19.27 0.55
N VAL A 75 -12.44 18.22 0.11
CA VAL A 75 -11.05 18.27 -0.35
C VAL A 75 -10.90 17.70 -1.75
N MET A 76 -9.85 18.15 -2.43
CA MET A 76 -9.32 17.50 -3.61
C MET A 76 -8.07 16.70 -3.20
N MET A 77 -7.95 15.47 -3.68
CA MET A 77 -6.73 14.68 -3.55
C MET A 77 -6.06 14.58 -4.92
N GLY A 78 -4.80 14.99 -4.99
CA GLY A 78 -3.94 14.68 -6.13
C GLY A 78 -3.61 13.20 -6.16
N GLU A 79 -3.12 12.71 -7.29
CA GLU A 79 -2.84 11.29 -7.44
C GLU A 79 -1.46 10.90 -7.01
N VAL A 80 -1.35 9.62 -6.67
CA VAL A 80 -0.08 8.95 -6.54
C VAL A 80 0.57 8.87 -7.92
N VAL A 81 1.78 9.45 -8.03
CA VAL A 81 2.61 9.40 -9.23
C VAL A 81 3.56 8.22 -9.12
N ASN A 82 3.62 7.41 -10.17
CA ASN A 82 4.61 6.35 -10.27
C ASN A 82 5.91 6.91 -10.85
N ASP A 83 6.87 7.21 -9.98
CA ASP A 83 8.23 7.60 -10.37
C ASP A 83 9.21 6.44 -10.13
N THR A 84 8.81 5.25 -10.56
CA THR A 84 9.61 4.03 -10.43
C THR A 84 9.72 3.33 -11.78
N THR A 85 10.66 2.40 -11.90
CA THR A 85 10.83 1.56 -13.10
C THR A 85 9.74 0.49 -13.21
N PHE A 86 9.01 0.21 -12.12
CA PHE A 86 7.97 -0.82 -12.10
C PHE A 86 6.63 -0.25 -12.57
N ASN A 87 5.81 -1.08 -13.21
CA ASN A 87 4.43 -0.69 -13.51
C ASN A 87 3.56 -0.91 -12.27
N ILE A 88 3.21 0.18 -11.57
CA ILE A 88 2.41 0.17 -10.34
C ILE A 88 1.04 0.78 -10.63
N ASP A 89 -0.03 0.11 -10.19
CA ASP A 89 -1.38 0.65 -10.23
C ASP A 89 -1.58 1.73 -9.15
N THR A 90 -1.18 2.95 -9.48
CA THR A 90 -1.30 4.11 -8.58
C THR A 90 -2.73 4.65 -8.51
N ALA A 91 -3.61 4.30 -9.45
CA ALA A 91 -5.02 4.63 -9.38
C ALA A 91 -5.69 3.88 -8.23
N SER A 92 -5.40 2.58 -8.09
CA SER A 92 -5.83 1.78 -6.93
C SER A 92 -5.29 2.33 -5.62
N MET A 93 -4.03 2.75 -5.58
CA MET A 93 -3.44 3.40 -4.39
C MET A 93 -4.21 4.65 -3.99
N THR A 94 -4.42 5.57 -4.94
CA THR A 94 -5.15 6.82 -4.72
C THR A 94 -6.58 6.54 -4.22
N SER A 95 -7.27 5.55 -4.82
CA SER A 95 -8.61 5.14 -4.41
C SER A 95 -8.65 4.60 -2.98
N ARG A 96 -7.68 3.76 -2.58
CA ARG A 96 -7.58 3.21 -1.22
C ARG A 96 -7.41 4.33 -0.18
N MET A 97 -6.53 5.31 -0.46
CA MET A 97 -6.34 6.47 0.42
C MET A 97 -7.62 7.30 0.57
N LYS A 98 -8.33 7.59 -0.54
CA LYS A 98 -9.64 8.26 -0.51
C LYS A 98 -10.63 7.49 0.37
N GLN A 99 -10.73 6.17 0.19
CA GLN A 99 -11.63 5.33 0.99
C GLN A 99 -11.31 5.38 2.50
N TYR A 100 -10.04 5.30 2.88
CA TYR A 100 -9.65 5.39 4.29
C TYR A 100 -10.00 6.75 4.90
N LEU A 101 -9.79 7.85 4.17
CA LEU A 101 -10.15 9.19 4.63
C LEU A 101 -11.67 9.36 4.79
N VAL A 102 -12.47 8.90 3.82
CA VAL A 102 -13.94 8.91 3.89
C VAL A 102 -14.44 8.11 5.10
N ARG A 103 -13.86 6.93 5.35
CA ARG A 103 -14.24 6.08 6.50
C ARG A 103 -14.04 6.75 7.86
N THR A 104 -13.22 7.81 7.94
CA THR A 104 -13.10 8.60 9.18
C THR A 104 -14.31 9.49 9.47
N GLY A 105 -15.22 9.67 8.49
CA GLY A 105 -16.39 10.55 8.60
C GLY A 105 -16.06 12.04 8.62
N ARG A 106 -14.82 12.41 8.28
CA ARG A 106 -14.33 13.81 8.35
C ARG A 106 -14.03 14.42 6.99
N PHE A 107 -14.03 13.63 5.92
CA PHE A 107 -13.59 14.08 4.59
C PHE A 107 -14.57 13.64 3.51
N ALA A 108 -14.90 14.57 2.62
CA ALA A 108 -15.63 14.35 1.38
C ALA A 108 -14.76 14.80 0.19
N PHE A 109 -14.78 14.06 -0.91
CA PHE A 109 -13.96 14.37 -2.08
C PHE A 109 -14.80 15.04 -3.17
N THR A 110 -14.27 16.11 -3.76
CA THR A 110 -14.88 16.78 -4.92
C THR A 110 -14.15 16.41 -6.21
N ALA A 111 -14.92 16.13 -7.26
CA ALA A 111 -14.43 15.96 -8.63
C ALA A 111 -14.60 17.23 -9.48
N ALA A 112 -15.11 18.32 -8.92
CA ALA A 112 -15.46 19.53 -9.67
C ALA A 112 -14.25 20.33 -10.16
N VAL A 113 -13.06 20.08 -9.61
CA VAL A 113 -11.83 20.84 -9.89
C VAL A 113 -10.60 19.93 -10.02
N GLY A 114 -9.55 20.46 -10.67
CA GLY A 114 -8.24 19.83 -10.73
C GLY A 114 -8.09 18.66 -11.71
N GLN A 115 -7.23 17.70 -11.37
CA GLN A 115 -6.89 16.57 -12.24
C GLN A 115 -8.08 15.63 -12.48
N GLU A 116 -8.94 15.44 -11.47
CA GLU A 116 -10.14 14.59 -11.60
C GLU A 116 -11.13 15.16 -12.63
N ALA A 117 -11.42 16.47 -12.56
CA ALA A 117 -12.25 17.16 -13.55
C ALA A 117 -11.65 17.06 -14.96
N THR A 118 -10.34 17.24 -15.06
CA THR A 118 -9.60 17.12 -16.32
C THR A 118 -9.74 15.72 -16.91
N ARG A 119 -9.59 14.67 -16.08
CA ARG A 119 -9.79 13.29 -16.49
C ARG A 119 -11.21 13.00 -16.94
N THR A 120 -12.21 13.40 -16.17
CA THR A 120 -13.61 13.17 -16.55
C THR A 120 -13.92 13.74 -17.93
N VAL A 121 -13.37 14.93 -18.25
CA VAL A 121 -13.49 15.52 -19.59
C VAL A 121 -12.72 14.73 -20.65
N GLN A 122 -11.52 14.24 -20.34
CA GLN A 122 -10.73 13.41 -21.25
C GLN A 122 -11.41 12.07 -21.52
N ASP A 123 -11.87 11.37 -20.49
CA ASP A 123 -12.57 10.09 -20.57
C ASP A 123 -13.84 10.24 -21.40
N TYR A 124 -14.63 11.29 -21.17
CA TYR A 124 -15.79 11.61 -22.00
C TYR A 124 -15.41 11.80 -23.48
N ARG A 125 -14.30 12.48 -23.78
CA ARG A 125 -13.82 12.65 -25.16
C ARG A 125 -13.36 11.34 -25.78
N GLN A 126 -12.72 10.47 -25.00
CA GLN A 126 -12.29 9.14 -25.45
C GLN A 126 -13.49 8.25 -25.74
N LEU A 127 -14.48 8.23 -24.85
CA LEU A 127 -15.75 7.51 -25.03
C LEU A 127 -16.50 8.02 -26.25
N LYS A 128 -16.55 9.34 -26.50
CA LYS A 128 -17.16 9.89 -27.72
C LYS A 128 -16.43 9.46 -29.01
N LYS A 129 -15.11 9.27 -28.96
CA LYS A 129 -14.30 8.83 -30.11
C LYS A 129 -14.37 7.32 -30.34
N SER A 130 -14.48 6.56 -29.26
CA SER A 130 -14.74 5.13 -29.29
C SER A 130 -16.17 4.95 -29.79
N ARG A 131 -16.33 4.54 -31.05
CA ARG A 131 -17.64 4.11 -31.54
C ARG A 131 -18.03 2.83 -30.81
N LEU A 132 -18.76 2.97 -29.72
CA LEU A 132 -19.79 2.01 -29.32
C LEU A 132 -21.07 2.35 -30.10
#